data_AF-D1FPK2-F1
#
_entry.id   AF-D1FPK2-F1
#
_cell.length_a   1.000
_cell.length_b   1.000
_cell.length_c   1.000
_cell.angle_alpha   90.00
_cell.angle_beta   90.00
_cell.angle_gamma   90.00
#
_symmetry.space_group_name_H-M   'P 1'
#
loop_
_entity.id
_entity.type
_entity.pdbx_description
1 polymer ?
#
loop_
_entity_poly.entity_id
_entity_poly.type
_entity_poly.pdbx_seq_one_letter_code
_entity_poly.pdbx_strand_id
1 'polypeptide(L)'
;DTSKARAMVYAGGPRVIGLFQISEVQYCRYKYTGGLCNTTCESLMTDDITVAANCALYILRSYGFVSWGYRVSDCKCHRYPMNCDTDE
;
A
#
# COMPACT_ATOMS: atom_id res chain seq x y z
N ASP A 1 -3.66 13.47 18.54
CA ASP A 1 -4.16 12.19 19.09
C ASP A 1 -4.47 11.27 17.93
N THR A 2 -3.50 10.45 17.51
CA THR A 2 -3.57 9.57 16.31
C THR A 2 -4.36 8.28 16.57
N SER A 3 -5.09 8.22 17.67
CA SER A 3 -5.74 7.04 18.24
C SER A 3 -6.95 6.50 17.45
N LYS A 4 -7.16 6.89 16.19
CA LYS A 4 -8.23 6.35 15.34
C LYS A 4 -7.89 6.15 13.87
N ALA A 5 -6.63 5.95 13.51
CA ALA A 5 -6.35 5.38 12.19
C ALA A 5 -6.71 3.88 12.21
N ARG A 6 -8.00 3.57 12.01
CA ARG A 6 -8.45 2.19 11.81
C ARG A 6 -8.00 1.77 10.42
N ALA A 7 -7.56 0.53 10.27
CA ALA A 7 -7.42 -0.07 8.95
C ALA A 7 -8.71 0.15 8.15
N MET A 8 -8.54 0.55 6.89
CA MET A 8 -9.66 0.68 5.98
C MET A 8 -10.11 -0.75 5.64
N VAL A 9 -11.27 -1.12 6.16
CA VAL A 9 -11.90 -2.42 5.89
C VAL A 9 -13.13 -2.15 5.04
N TYR A 10 -13.04 -2.42 3.74
CA TYR A 10 -14.25 -2.66 2.96
C TYR A 10 -14.91 -3.91 3.53
N ALA A 11 -16.24 -3.94 3.67
CA ALA A 11 -16.93 -5.12 4.21
C ALA A 11 -16.60 -6.37 3.38
N GLY A 12 -15.87 -7.32 3.98
CA GLY A 12 -15.35 -8.52 3.31
C GLY A 12 -14.08 -8.34 2.47
N GLY A 13 -13.50 -7.13 2.42
CA GLY A 13 -12.28 -6.81 1.66
C GLY A 13 -10.98 -7.01 2.44
N PRO A 14 -9.83 -6.93 1.76
CA PRO A 14 -8.52 -7.05 2.40
C PRO A 14 -8.32 -5.94 3.43
N ARG A 15 -7.73 -6.27 4.58
CA ARG A 15 -7.39 -5.28 5.59
C ARG A 15 -6.17 -4.50 5.12
N VAL A 16 -6.38 -3.23 4.80
CA VAL A 16 -5.37 -2.34 4.24
C VAL A 16 -5.33 -1.03 5.00
N ILE A 17 -4.18 -0.35 4.97
CA ILE A 17 -3.94 0.83 5.80
C ILE A 17 -3.39 1.99 4.98
N GLY A 18 -3.75 3.20 5.42
CA GLY A 18 -3.23 4.46 4.89
C GLY A 18 -3.59 4.76 3.42
N LEU A 19 -2.99 5.82 2.92
CA LEU A 19 -3.20 6.36 1.58
C LEU A 19 -2.91 5.34 0.48
N PHE A 20 -1.82 4.57 0.64
CA PHE A 20 -1.38 3.59 -0.34
C PHE A 20 -2.06 2.22 -0.21
N GLN A 21 -3.02 2.06 0.71
CA GLN A 21 -3.79 0.81 0.87
C GLN A 21 -2.87 -0.41 1.04
N ILE A 22 -1.85 -0.28 1.90
CA ILE A 22 -0.85 -1.32 2.16
C ILE A 22 -1.47 -2.42 3.02
N SER A 23 -1.21 -3.70 2.68
CA SER A 23 -1.71 -4.84 3.48
C SER A 23 -1.10 -4.86 4.89
N GLU A 24 -1.93 -4.72 5.92
CA GLU A 24 -1.48 -4.76 7.32
C GLU A 24 -0.97 -6.16 7.72
N VAL A 25 -1.37 -7.20 6.99
CA VAL A 25 -0.99 -8.58 7.30
C VAL A 25 0.44 -8.86 6.85
N GLN A 26 0.86 -8.27 5.74
CA GLN A 26 2.12 -8.60 5.07
C GLN A 26 3.24 -7.59 5.37
N TYR A 27 2.93 -6.29 5.40
CA TYR A 27 3.97 -5.26 5.30
C TYR A 27 4.31 -4.56 6.62
N CYS A 28 3.47 -4.65 7.65
CA CYS A 28 3.69 -4.01 8.95
C CYS A 28 3.24 -4.88 10.13
N ARG A 29 3.50 -4.39 11.35
CA ARG A 29 2.99 -4.94 12.60
C ARG A 29 2.44 -3.83 13.51
N TYR A 30 1.41 -4.14 14.29
CA TYR A 30 0.87 -3.20 15.27
C TYR A 30 1.71 -3.19 16.54
N LYS A 31 1.88 -2.02 17.16
CA LYS A 31 2.62 -1.79 18.43
C LYS A 31 4.14 -2.03 18.38
N TYR A 32 4.66 -2.78 17.42
CA TYR A 32 6.10 -3.04 17.27
C TYR A 32 6.48 -3.11 15.79
N THR A 33 7.76 -2.88 15.50
CA THR A 33 8.32 -2.88 14.15
C THR A 33 8.36 -4.29 13.57
N GLY A 34 7.90 -4.47 12.32
CA GLY A 34 8.02 -5.75 11.62
C GLY A 34 7.33 -5.77 10.25
N GLY A 35 7.06 -6.97 9.74
CA GLY A 35 6.56 -7.15 8.38
C GLY A 35 7.64 -6.89 7.32
N LEU A 36 7.27 -6.99 6.04
CA LEU A 36 8.24 -6.82 4.96
C LEU A 36 8.83 -5.40 4.86
N CYS A 37 8.09 -4.37 5.29
CA CYS A 37 8.60 -3.00 5.32
C CYS A 37 9.31 -2.66 6.64
N ASN A 38 9.44 -3.61 7.56
CA ASN A 38 10.10 -3.44 8.87
C ASN A 38 9.65 -2.15 9.58
N THR A 39 8.34 -1.97 9.75
CA THR A 39 7.76 -0.76 10.34
C THR A 39 6.48 -1.08 11.14
N THR A 40 6.01 -0.12 11.94
CA THR A 40 4.71 -0.24 12.63
C THR A 40 3.56 0.13 11.69
N CYS A 41 2.39 -0.47 11.85
CA CYS A 41 1.23 -0.11 11.02
C CYS A 41 0.76 1.32 11.29
N GLU A 42 0.93 1.81 12.52
CA GLU A 42 0.62 3.18 12.92
C GLU A 42 1.45 4.22 12.14
N SER A 43 2.71 3.91 11.83
CA SER A 43 3.59 4.78 11.03
C SER A 43 3.16 4.93 9.56
N LEU A 44 2.34 3.99 9.06
CA LEU A 44 1.84 4.02 7.68
C LEU A 44 0.55 4.83 7.55
N MET A 45 0.02 5.35 8.67
CA MET A 45 -1.24 6.07 8.75
C MET A 45 -1.07 7.55 9.13
N THR A 46 0.17 8.01 9.27
CA THR A 46 0.48 9.40 9.60
C THR A 46 0.27 10.33 8.40
N ASP A 47 0.04 11.62 8.67
CA ASP A 47 -0.02 12.66 7.63
C ASP A 47 1.32 12.85 6.92
N ASP A 48 2.43 12.64 7.64
CA ASP A 48 3.74 12.46 7.01
C ASP A 48 3.75 11.10 6.31
N ILE A 49 3.66 11.14 4.99
CA ILE A 49 3.58 9.95 4.15
C ILE A 49 4.94 9.30 3.89
N THR A 50 6.05 9.80 4.44
CA THR A 50 7.41 9.33 4.10
C THR A 50 7.59 7.83 4.31
N VAL A 51 7.16 7.30 5.46
CA VAL A 51 7.27 5.87 5.77
C VAL A 51 6.37 5.04 4.85
N ALA A 52 5.15 5.53 4.61
CA ALA A 52 4.19 4.88 3.73
C ALA A 52 4.65 4.85 2.26
N ALA A 53 5.23 5.95 1.78
CA ALA A 53 5.76 6.08 0.42
C ALA A 53 6.98 5.16 0.21
N ASN A 54 7.88 5.08 1.19
CA ASN A 54 9.02 4.16 1.13
C ASN A 54 8.57 2.68 1.06
N CYS A 55 7.57 2.31 1.86
CA CYS A 55 7.00 0.96 1.80
C CYS A 55 6.29 0.69 0.46
N ALA A 56 5.54 1.67 -0.09
CA ALA A 56 4.92 1.54 -1.40
C ALA A 56 5.95 1.40 -2.53
N LEU A 57 7.05 2.15 -2.49
CA LEU A 57 8.17 2.02 -3.44
C LEU A 57 8.84 0.64 -3.34
N TYR A 58 9.00 0.10 -2.14
CA TYR A 58 9.49 -1.26 -1.94
C TYR A 58 8.57 -2.29 -2.63
N ILE A 59 7.25 -2.19 -2.43
CA ILE A 59 6.27 -3.08 -3.07
C ILE A 59 6.33 -2.95 -4.59
N LEU A 60 6.34 -1.72 -5.12
CA LEU A 60 6.40 -1.46 -6.56
C LEU A 60 7.66 -2.05 -7.18
N ARG A 61 8.83 -1.90 -6.53
CA ARG A 61 10.10 -2.44 -7.04
C ARG A 61 10.15 -3.97 -6.96
N SER A 62 9.54 -4.56 -5.94
CA SER A 62 9.62 -6.00 -5.67
C SER A 62 8.59 -6.82 -6.46
N TYR A 63 7.39 -6.28 -6.61
CA TYR A 63 6.23 -7.02 -7.14
C TYR A 63 5.51 -6.27 -8.25
N GLY A 64 5.88 -5.03 -8.56
CA GLY A 64 5.17 -4.21 -9.54
C GLY A 64 3.79 -3.73 -9.06
N PHE A 65 3.09 -3.03 -9.94
CA PHE A 65 1.79 -2.43 -9.64
C PHE A 65 0.65 -3.46 -9.46
N VAL A 66 0.86 -4.71 -9.86
CA VAL A 66 -0.12 -5.81 -9.71
C VAL A 66 -0.49 -6.08 -8.25
N SER A 67 0.37 -5.70 -7.30
CA SER A 67 0.09 -5.80 -5.86
C SER A 67 -1.13 -4.97 -5.41
N TRP A 68 -1.59 -4.03 -6.24
CA TRP A 68 -2.81 -3.24 -6.01
C TRP A 68 -4.04 -3.73 -6.79
N GLY A 69 -4.00 -4.94 -7.38
CA GLY A 69 -5.13 -5.74 -7.88
C GLY A 69 -6.26 -4.98 -8.57
N TYR A 70 -7.16 -4.38 -7.78
CA TYR A 70 -8.31 -3.60 -8.24
C TYR A 70 -7.95 -2.29 -8.95
N ARG A 71 -6.76 -1.70 -8.71
CA ARG A 71 -6.34 -0.45 -9.36
C ARG A 71 -5.72 -0.65 -10.74
N VAL A 72 -5.35 -1.88 -11.07
CA VAL A 72 -4.62 -2.15 -12.31
C VAL A 72 -5.53 -1.97 -13.53
N SER A 73 -6.80 -2.39 -13.48
CA SER A 73 -7.75 -2.15 -14.58
C SER A 73 -8.04 -0.67 -14.79
N ASP A 74 -8.15 0.10 -13.71
CA ASP A 74 -8.52 1.51 -13.74
C ASP A 74 -7.35 2.40 -14.17
N CYS A 75 -6.11 1.95 -13.92
CA CYS A 75 -4.89 2.67 -14.28
C CYS A 75 -4.23 2.15 -15.56
N LYS A 76 -4.58 0.96 -16.07
CA LYS A 76 -4.09 0.47 -17.37
C LYS A 76 -4.59 1.41 -18.48
N CYS A 77 -3.63 2.05 -19.13
CA CYS A 77 -3.78 2.86 -20.34
C CYS A 77 -4.70 4.09 -20.23
N HIS A 78 -4.96 4.57 -19.01
CA HIS A 78 -5.58 5.87 -18.77
C HIS A 78 -4.55 6.86 -18.23
N ARG A 79 -3.99 7.65 -19.15
CA ARG A 79 -3.39 8.99 -18.94
C ARG A 79 -2.24 9.17 -17.93
N TYR A 80 -1.73 8.12 -17.30
CA TYR A 80 -0.48 8.13 -16.54
C TYR A 80 0.55 7.18 -17.18
N PRO A 81 1.85 7.53 -17.18
CA PRO A 81 2.90 6.76 -17.84
C PRO A 81 3.28 5.55 -16.99
N MET A 82 2.34 4.65 -16.77
CA MET A 82 2.70 3.25 -16.61
C MET A 82 2.75 2.74 -18.04
N ASN A 83 3.95 2.57 -18.58
CA ASN A 83 4.15 2.11 -19.96
C ASN A 83 3.20 0.95 -20.24
N CYS A 84 2.18 1.22 -21.07
CA CYS A 84 1.43 0.18 -21.73
C CYS A 84 2.33 -0.29 -22.88
N ASP A 85 3.44 -0.93 -22.53
CA ASP A 85 4.09 -1.83 -23.48
C ASP A 85 3.10 -2.97 -23.64
N THR A 86 2.41 -2.94 -24.78
CA THR A 86 1.67 -4.08 -25.29
C THR A 86 2.66 -5.23 -25.37
N ASP A 87 2.44 -6.27 -24.58
CA ASP A 87 3.15 -7.54 -24.71
C ASP A 87 3.08 -7.98 -26.18
N GLU A 88 4.19 -7.85 -26.91
CA GLU A 88 4.47 -8.56 -28.16
C GLU A 88 5.11 -9.91 -27.83
#